data_AF-A0A660L0C1-F1
#
_entry.id   AF-A0A660L0C1-F1
#
_cell.length_a   1.000
_cell.length_b   1.000
_cell.length_c   1.000
_cell.angle_alpha   90.00
_cell.angle_beta   90.00
_cell.angle_gamma   90.00
#
_symmetry.space_group_name_H-M   'P 1'
#
loop_
_entity.id
_entity.type
_entity.pdbx_description
1 polymer ?
#
loop_
_entity_poly.entity_id
_entity_poly.type
_entity_poly.pdbx_seq_one_letter_code
_entity_poly.pdbx_strand_id
1 'polypeptide(L)'
;MRLLTTTLALALALPATAMAQTPALATDYRAHGDDARILVAAHRGYWRGAPENSLPAFEQAISHGADMIELDVMRTSDGQLVLMHDTTVDRTTDGTGSVASKTLEQIKALRLKKGLGGAQAEVTGERIPTLKEALRLIDNRALINLDKAWAYRDQILQELIETGTVETAVFKSNAPVADVQTFRAKDPRILYSHIVEDGNAASLNGFGTNPPDSYEIVFDRLTDAQIQPAAVAAAKRQSRIFINTMWYGLAGRYTDEASLIDPARGWKPVIERHLADVIQTDNVDDLKRYLRGIDVTRPADPANAIRVQGEDYSTDGKGVGYADTEDANQGGTVYRPAEGVDVCDQQGALVVCWIRGGEWLKYDIEVTRPGAYRVSGRFSSPYRPAGKITLELPGRSQTVDIASTTSHDAFMAQELIPSVELPAGKLSYYVRVDPAAYQNFNLDYLQFDRITDEETAQQPALVGGVVAGTLALTLGTPPAFGVFQPAVDRDYTASTTARVISSAMDTTLSVKGGKLANGEHALAEPIGVRADNADYTPLTAPVALKTWDKPVITDEVPLGFRQRIGAAEPLRTGAYTTTLTFTLTTTAP
;
A
#
# COMPACT_ATOMS: atom_id res chain seq x y z
N MET A 1 -48.53 50.65 12.51
CA MET A 1 -48.32 49.83 11.31
C MET A 1 -46.83 49.89 10.99
N ARG A 2 -46.12 48.78 11.18
CA ARG A 2 -44.67 48.61 11.00
C ARG A 2 -44.34 48.41 9.51
N LEU A 3 -43.04 48.44 9.22
CA LEU A 3 -42.28 47.91 8.06
C LEU A 3 -41.74 48.98 7.10
N LEU A 4 -40.48 48.93 6.67
CA LEU A 4 -39.26 48.27 7.18
C LEU A 4 -38.12 48.87 6.33
N THR A 5 -37.04 49.32 6.96
CA THR A 5 -35.80 49.77 6.29
C THR A 5 -34.98 48.55 5.87
N THR A 6 -34.68 48.41 4.57
CA THR A 6 -33.85 47.31 4.05
C THR A 6 -32.39 47.76 3.97
N THR A 7 -31.55 47.19 4.84
CA THR A 7 -30.09 47.36 4.84
C THR A 7 -29.48 46.34 3.88
N LEU A 8 -28.78 46.79 2.86
CA LEU A 8 -28.08 45.93 1.90
C LEU A 8 -26.73 45.51 2.50
N ALA A 9 -26.62 44.25 2.92
CA ALA A 9 -25.36 43.66 3.39
C ALA A 9 -24.53 43.22 2.18
N LEU A 10 -23.35 43.82 2.01
CA LEU A 10 -22.35 43.44 1.02
C LEU A 10 -21.63 42.18 1.53
N ALA A 11 -21.97 41.01 0.98
CA ALA A 11 -21.27 39.76 1.26
C ALA A 11 -19.87 39.81 0.61
N LEU A 12 -18.81 39.84 1.42
CA LEU A 12 -17.47 39.54 0.95
C LEU A 12 -17.42 38.07 0.50
N ALA A 13 -17.30 37.84 -0.80
CA ALA A 13 -16.90 36.55 -1.32
C ALA A 13 -15.42 36.31 -0.95
N LEU A 14 -15.19 35.33 -0.07
CA LEU A 14 -13.86 34.77 0.14
C LEU A 14 -13.35 34.14 -1.17
N PRO A 15 -12.07 34.29 -1.54
CA PRO A 15 -11.52 33.65 -2.72
C PRO A 15 -11.58 32.14 -2.54
N ALA A 16 -12.08 31.44 -3.57
CA ALA A 16 -12.04 29.99 -3.65
C ALA A 16 -10.60 29.52 -3.44
N THR A 17 -10.35 28.87 -2.31
CA THR A 17 -9.12 28.13 -2.04
C THR A 17 -8.88 27.15 -3.19
N ALA A 18 -7.67 27.14 -3.73
CA ALA A 18 -7.21 26.17 -4.70
C ALA A 18 -7.61 24.77 -4.22
N MET A 19 -8.43 24.08 -5.00
CA MET A 19 -8.70 22.67 -4.77
C MET A 19 -7.37 21.94 -4.92
N ALA A 20 -6.81 21.46 -3.82
CA ALA A 20 -5.76 20.46 -3.86
C ALA A 20 -6.27 19.31 -4.73
N GLN A 21 -5.56 18.97 -5.81
CA GLN A 21 -5.91 17.80 -6.59
C GLN A 21 -5.76 16.59 -5.66
N THR A 22 -6.88 16.00 -5.29
CA THR A 22 -6.93 14.75 -4.53
C THR A 22 -6.03 13.71 -5.21
N PRO A 23 -5.12 13.02 -4.49
CA PRO A 23 -4.25 12.00 -5.06
C PRO A 23 -5.08 10.98 -5.85
N ALA A 24 -4.54 10.52 -6.98
CA ALA A 24 -5.20 9.54 -7.84
C ALA A 24 -5.73 8.32 -7.06
N LEU A 25 -5.00 7.90 -6.02
CA LEU A 25 -5.38 6.80 -5.11
C LEU A 25 -6.67 7.07 -4.34
N ALA A 26 -6.85 8.30 -3.85
CA ALA A 26 -8.01 8.68 -3.04
C ALA A 26 -9.26 8.86 -3.92
N THR A 27 -9.09 9.42 -5.12
CA THR A 27 -10.17 9.48 -6.12
C THR A 27 -10.60 8.08 -6.53
N ASP A 28 -9.64 7.20 -6.78
CA ASP A 28 -9.91 5.81 -7.11
C ASP A 28 -10.59 5.07 -5.96
N TYR A 29 -10.16 5.25 -4.71
CA TYR A 29 -10.85 4.67 -3.56
C TYR A 29 -12.29 5.13 -3.42
N ARG A 30 -12.58 6.41 -3.69
CA ARG A 30 -13.93 6.96 -3.66
C ARG A 30 -14.80 6.53 -4.85
N ALA A 31 -14.19 6.06 -5.94
CA ALA A 31 -14.93 5.51 -7.07
C ALA A 31 -15.62 4.21 -6.67
N HIS A 32 -16.92 4.12 -6.92
CA HIS A 32 -17.78 2.99 -6.55
C HIS A 32 -18.81 2.73 -7.66
N GLY A 33 -19.65 1.70 -7.50
CA GLY A 33 -20.58 1.24 -8.53
C GLY A 33 -20.00 0.13 -9.39
N ASP A 34 -20.70 -0.19 -10.49
CA ASP A 34 -20.43 -1.41 -11.27
C ASP A 34 -19.12 -1.35 -12.09
N ASP A 35 -18.65 -0.13 -12.41
CA ASP A 35 -17.41 0.11 -13.17
C ASP A 35 -16.18 0.31 -12.27
N ALA A 36 -16.33 0.25 -10.95
CA ALA A 36 -15.21 0.41 -10.03
C ALA A 36 -14.25 -0.77 -10.15
N ARG A 37 -12.96 -0.47 -10.37
CA ARG A 37 -11.94 -1.53 -10.39
C ARG A 37 -11.82 -2.19 -9.01
N ILE A 38 -11.49 -3.47 -8.98
CA ILE A 38 -11.21 -4.20 -7.74
C ILE A 38 -9.83 -3.78 -7.21
N LEU A 39 -9.79 -3.39 -5.94
CA LEU A 39 -8.58 -3.07 -5.20
C LEU A 39 -8.12 -4.26 -4.38
N VAL A 40 -6.81 -4.51 -4.36
CA VAL A 40 -6.19 -5.56 -3.54
C VAL A 40 -5.53 -4.94 -2.33
N ALA A 41 -5.98 -5.33 -1.13
CA ALA A 41 -5.40 -4.93 0.14
C ALA A 41 -4.52 -6.04 0.72
N ALA A 42 -3.24 -5.76 0.93
CA ALA A 42 -2.30 -6.71 1.55
C ALA A 42 -2.45 -6.66 3.07
N HIS A 43 -2.96 -7.74 3.67
CA HIS A 43 -3.15 -7.86 5.12
C HIS A 43 -1.80 -7.89 5.85
N ARG A 44 -1.54 -6.90 6.71
CA ARG A 44 -0.25 -6.69 7.41
C ARG A 44 0.98 -6.60 6.50
N GLY A 45 0.79 -6.26 5.23
CA GLY A 45 1.82 -6.30 4.18
C GLY A 45 2.10 -7.70 3.63
N TYR A 46 3.18 -7.84 2.85
CA TYR A 46 3.55 -9.12 2.23
C TYR A 46 4.34 -10.00 3.19
N TRP A 47 3.67 -10.57 4.19
CA TRP A 47 4.35 -11.30 5.28
C TRP A 47 4.97 -12.64 4.83
N ARG A 48 4.62 -13.16 3.64
CA ARG A 48 5.30 -14.35 3.09
C ARG A 48 6.78 -14.09 2.79
N GLY A 49 7.16 -12.86 2.48
CA GLY A 49 8.55 -12.51 2.15
C GLY A 49 9.29 -11.66 3.18
N ALA A 50 8.60 -11.14 4.19
CA ALA A 50 9.18 -10.32 5.27
C ALA A 50 8.34 -10.45 6.57
N PRO A 51 8.82 -10.03 7.75
CA PRO A 51 7.99 -10.00 8.96
C PRO A 51 6.67 -9.22 8.76
N GLU A 52 5.55 -9.69 9.31
CA GLU A 52 4.30 -8.93 9.30
C GLU A 52 4.47 -7.52 9.90
N ASN A 53 3.68 -6.55 9.44
CA ASN A 53 3.70 -5.16 9.93
C ASN A 53 5.10 -4.48 9.90
N SER A 54 5.94 -4.84 8.92
CA SER A 54 7.29 -4.30 8.77
C SER A 54 7.46 -3.46 7.51
N LEU A 55 8.45 -2.55 7.50
CA LEU A 55 8.77 -1.75 6.32
C LEU A 55 9.10 -2.62 5.08
N PRO A 56 9.88 -3.71 5.19
CA PRO A 56 10.10 -4.59 4.04
C PRO A 56 8.85 -5.33 3.56
N ALA A 57 7.92 -5.70 4.46
CA ALA A 57 6.65 -6.32 4.04
C ALA A 57 5.77 -5.34 3.26
N PHE A 58 5.80 -4.05 3.61
CA PHE A 58 5.08 -3.02 2.87
C PHE A 58 5.72 -2.74 1.51
N GLU A 59 7.05 -2.65 1.47
CA GLU A 59 7.80 -2.50 0.21
C GLU A 59 7.50 -3.64 -0.76
N GLN A 60 7.50 -4.89 -0.25
CA GLN A 60 7.14 -6.06 -1.04
C GLN A 60 5.67 -6.04 -1.47
N ALA A 61 4.73 -5.69 -0.58
CA ALA A 61 3.32 -5.58 -0.98
C ALA A 61 3.13 -4.62 -2.16
N ILE A 62 3.81 -3.46 -2.13
CA ILE A 62 3.79 -2.48 -3.23
C ILE A 62 4.42 -3.07 -4.49
N SER A 63 5.59 -3.71 -4.39
CA SER A 63 6.27 -4.28 -5.58
C SER A 63 5.49 -5.43 -6.22
N HIS A 64 4.70 -6.16 -5.43
CA HIS A 64 3.77 -7.20 -5.88
C HIS A 64 2.41 -6.63 -6.33
N GLY A 65 2.27 -5.30 -6.31
CA GLY A 65 1.16 -4.57 -6.93
C GLY A 65 -0.05 -4.37 -6.04
N ALA A 66 0.05 -4.56 -4.73
CA ALA A 66 -1.05 -4.23 -3.80
C ALA A 66 -1.47 -2.76 -3.96
N ASP A 67 -2.78 -2.52 -4.03
CA ASP A 67 -3.35 -1.18 -4.13
C ASP A 67 -3.45 -0.50 -2.76
N MET A 68 -3.52 -1.32 -1.73
CA MET A 68 -3.70 -0.92 -0.34
C MET A 68 -2.86 -1.83 0.56
N ILE A 69 -2.34 -1.26 1.63
CA ILE A 69 -1.61 -1.97 2.67
C ILE A 69 -2.40 -1.81 3.95
N GLU A 70 -2.81 -2.93 4.51
CA GLU A 70 -3.40 -2.94 5.84
C GLU A 70 -2.31 -3.11 6.88
N LEU A 71 -2.43 -2.35 7.98
CA LEU A 71 -1.47 -2.36 9.07
C LEU A 71 -2.15 -2.19 10.43
N ASP A 72 -1.52 -2.72 11.46
CA ASP A 72 -2.06 -2.74 12.82
C ASP A 72 -1.37 -1.71 13.70
N VAL A 73 -2.13 -0.82 14.35
CA VAL A 73 -1.58 0.24 15.19
C VAL A 73 -1.71 -0.08 16.68
N MET A 74 -0.61 0.03 17.40
CA MET A 74 -0.55 -0.04 18.86
C MET A 74 0.16 1.17 19.46
N ARG A 75 -0.12 1.46 20.74
CA ARG A 75 0.47 2.60 21.45
C ARG A 75 1.41 2.15 22.56
N THR A 76 2.60 2.73 22.60
CA THR A 76 3.64 2.49 23.62
C THR A 76 3.31 3.20 24.93
N SER A 77 4.05 2.90 26.01
CA SER A 77 3.85 3.52 27.33
C SER A 77 4.15 5.01 27.37
N ASP A 78 5.06 5.48 26.51
CA ASP A 78 5.40 6.89 26.26
C ASP A 78 4.56 7.52 25.14
N GLY A 79 3.48 6.83 24.72
CA GLY A 79 2.42 7.38 23.89
C GLY A 79 2.69 7.43 22.39
N GLN A 80 3.77 6.81 21.89
CA GLN A 80 4.12 6.71 20.48
C GLN A 80 3.32 5.62 19.77
N LEU A 81 3.03 5.80 18.48
CA LEU A 81 2.33 4.80 17.66
C LEU A 81 3.31 3.91 16.91
N VAL A 82 3.14 2.60 17.07
CA VAL A 82 3.99 1.55 16.49
C VAL A 82 3.13 0.51 15.79
N LEU A 83 3.73 -0.21 14.85
CA LEU A 83 3.01 -1.22 14.08
C LEU A 83 3.18 -2.61 14.69
N MET A 84 2.07 -3.16 15.17
CA MET A 84 2.04 -4.43 15.86
C MET A 84 0.60 -4.92 15.92
N HIS A 85 0.34 -6.17 15.53
CA HIS A 85 -0.98 -6.75 15.66
C HIS A 85 -1.34 -7.08 17.12
N ASP A 86 -0.42 -7.75 17.81
CA ASP A 86 -0.66 -8.32 19.12
C ASP A 86 -0.55 -7.27 20.23
N THR A 87 -1.24 -7.50 21.35
CA THR A 87 -1.09 -6.68 22.56
C THR A 87 0.26 -6.87 23.27
N THR A 88 1.01 -7.89 22.86
CA THR A 88 2.33 -8.27 23.38
C THR A 88 3.32 -8.43 22.23
N VAL A 89 4.62 -8.32 22.51
CA VAL A 89 5.68 -8.41 21.49
C VAL A 89 6.13 -9.85 21.23
N ASP A 90 5.68 -10.81 22.04
CA ASP A 90 6.25 -12.16 22.19
C ASP A 90 6.23 -12.99 20.90
N ARG A 91 5.09 -12.96 20.18
CA ARG A 91 4.91 -13.77 18.96
C ARG A 91 5.84 -13.30 17.85
N THR A 92 5.88 -12.00 17.57
CA THR A 92 6.52 -11.44 16.37
C THR A 92 7.90 -10.87 16.63
N THR A 93 8.44 -10.94 17.86
CA THR A 93 9.75 -10.38 18.20
C THR A 93 10.59 -11.31 19.08
N ASP A 94 11.85 -10.94 19.29
CA ASP A 94 12.76 -11.53 20.28
C ASP A 94 12.54 -11.06 21.72
N GLY A 95 11.56 -10.19 21.98
CA GLY A 95 11.19 -9.69 23.30
C GLY A 95 9.99 -10.38 23.92
N THR A 96 9.61 -9.94 25.12
CA THR A 96 8.39 -10.39 25.82
C THR A 96 7.65 -9.24 26.50
N GLY A 97 6.35 -9.42 26.74
CA GLY A 97 5.49 -8.52 27.48
C GLY A 97 4.66 -7.56 26.61
N SER A 98 3.78 -6.79 27.26
CA SER A 98 2.85 -5.91 26.57
C SER A 98 3.53 -4.75 25.84
N VAL A 99 2.99 -4.37 24.68
CA VAL A 99 3.40 -3.15 23.97
C VAL A 99 3.13 -1.90 24.83
N ALA A 100 2.00 -1.87 25.54
CA ALA A 100 1.57 -0.73 26.35
C ALA A 100 2.43 -0.50 27.61
N SER A 101 3.30 -1.45 27.98
CA SER A 101 4.24 -1.29 29.10
C SER A 101 5.66 -0.91 28.68
N LYS A 102 5.94 -0.81 27.37
CA LYS A 102 7.27 -0.50 26.82
C LYS A 102 7.30 0.89 26.21
N THR A 103 8.42 1.61 26.38
CA THR A 103 8.67 2.87 25.67
C THR A 103 9.01 2.62 24.20
N LEU A 104 8.95 3.64 23.34
CA LEU A 104 9.38 3.50 21.95
C LEU A 104 10.84 3.04 21.84
N GLU A 105 11.73 3.52 22.71
CA GLU A 105 13.13 3.09 22.74
C GLU A 105 13.25 1.58 23.01
N GLN A 106 12.51 1.07 24.00
CA GLN A 106 12.47 -0.35 24.33
C GLN A 106 11.87 -1.18 23.19
N ILE A 107 10.82 -0.69 22.53
CA ILE A 107 10.23 -1.33 21.35
C ILE A 107 11.23 -1.37 20.20
N LYS A 108 11.91 -0.27 19.92
CA LYS A 108 12.91 -0.18 18.85
C LYS A 108 14.13 -1.04 19.11
N ALA A 109 14.42 -1.41 20.36
CA ALA A 109 15.52 -2.31 20.69
C ALA A 109 15.28 -3.75 20.20
N LEU A 110 14.02 -4.18 20.09
CA LEU A 110 13.62 -5.53 19.68
C LEU A 110 13.87 -5.80 18.19
N ARG A 111 13.90 -7.08 17.83
CA ARG A 111 13.98 -7.56 16.45
C ARG A 111 12.78 -8.41 16.09
N LEU A 112 12.25 -8.16 14.90
CA LEU A 112 11.11 -8.89 14.36
C LEU A 112 11.52 -10.30 13.95
N LYS A 113 10.61 -11.26 14.13
CA LYS A 113 10.71 -12.62 13.62
C LYS A 113 10.12 -12.70 12.21
N LYS A 114 10.62 -13.63 11.39
CA LYS A 114 10.16 -13.86 10.02
C LYS A 114 8.64 -14.14 9.99
N GLY A 115 7.99 -13.78 8.88
CA GLY A 115 6.61 -14.17 8.59
C GLY A 115 5.63 -13.73 9.67
N LEU A 116 4.80 -14.69 10.12
CA LEU A 116 3.82 -14.49 11.18
C LEU A 116 4.42 -14.69 12.59
N GLY A 117 5.75 -14.78 12.71
CA GLY A 117 6.42 -15.02 13.98
C GLY A 117 6.12 -16.40 14.59
N GLY A 118 6.13 -16.50 15.91
CA GLY A 118 5.96 -17.75 16.66
C GLY A 118 7.16 -18.09 17.53
N ALA A 119 7.04 -19.19 18.28
CA ALA A 119 8.06 -19.58 19.25
C ALA A 119 9.39 -20.00 18.59
N GLN A 120 9.34 -20.59 17.40
CA GLN A 120 10.51 -21.11 16.67
C GLN A 120 10.86 -20.31 15.41
N ALA A 121 10.12 -19.23 15.12
CA ALA A 121 10.41 -18.38 13.98
C ALA A 121 11.76 -17.68 14.14
N GLU A 122 12.50 -17.59 13.04
CA GLU A 122 13.82 -16.97 13.00
C GLU A 122 13.73 -15.45 13.25
N VAL A 123 14.61 -14.95 14.12
CA VAL A 123 14.77 -13.51 14.39
C VAL A 123 15.54 -12.87 13.24
N THR A 124 15.01 -11.76 12.72
CA THR A 124 15.58 -11.02 11.58
C THR A 124 16.38 -9.79 12.06
N GLY A 125 16.98 -9.05 11.11
CA GLY A 125 17.58 -7.74 11.39
C GLY A 125 16.56 -6.60 11.54
N GLU A 126 15.29 -6.84 11.23
CA GLU A 126 14.25 -5.82 11.14
C GLU A 126 13.75 -5.38 12.50
N ARG A 127 13.33 -4.12 12.59
CA ARG A 127 12.78 -3.51 13.81
C ARG A 127 11.30 -3.20 13.63
N ILE A 128 10.60 -3.09 14.75
CA ILE A 128 9.20 -2.64 14.79
C ILE A 128 9.14 -1.19 14.28
N PRO A 129 8.39 -0.89 13.22
CA PRO A 129 8.24 0.47 12.73
C PRO A 129 7.26 1.29 13.59
N THR A 130 7.47 2.59 13.58
CA THR A 130 6.48 3.59 13.98
C THR A 130 5.46 3.78 12.86
N LEU A 131 4.27 4.28 13.20
CA LEU A 131 3.29 4.64 12.19
C LEU A 131 3.87 5.67 11.19
N LYS A 132 4.53 6.73 11.68
CA LYS A 132 5.16 7.77 10.81
C LYS A 132 6.18 7.21 9.82
N GLU A 133 6.99 6.22 10.20
CA GLU A 133 7.94 5.59 9.27
C GLU A 133 7.20 4.86 8.15
N ALA A 134 6.13 4.13 8.48
CA ALA A 134 5.33 3.43 7.48
C ALA A 134 4.55 4.41 6.58
N LEU A 135 3.93 5.45 7.15
CA LEU A 135 3.25 6.49 6.38
C LEU A 135 4.17 7.11 5.33
N ARG A 136 5.41 7.46 5.71
CA ARG A 136 6.40 8.02 4.78
C ARG A 136 6.88 7.03 3.72
N LEU A 137 6.97 5.74 4.04
CA LEU A 137 7.37 4.72 3.08
C LEU A 137 6.30 4.47 2.02
N ILE A 138 5.03 4.48 2.44
CA ILE A 138 3.88 4.08 1.61
C ILE A 138 3.28 5.28 0.84
N ASP A 139 3.51 6.51 1.31
CA ASP A 139 2.91 7.71 0.73
C ASP A 139 2.97 7.75 -0.80
N ASN A 140 1.83 8.06 -1.41
CA ASN A 140 1.60 8.09 -2.87
C ASN A 140 1.93 6.81 -3.65
N ARG A 141 2.17 5.68 -2.97
CA ARG A 141 2.47 4.38 -3.61
C ARG A 141 1.37 3.35 -3.42
N ALA A 142 0.64 3.41 -2.31
CA ALA A 142 -0.56 2.62 -2.03
C ALA A 142 -1.45 3.34 -1.01
N LEU A 143 -2.71 2.91 -0.89
CA LEU A 143 -3.58 3.31 0.21
C LEU A 143 -3.15 2.63 1.52
N ILE A 144 -3.43 3.26 2.65
CA ILE A 144 -3.03 2.77 3.97
C ILE A 144 -4.30 2.48 4.77
N ASN A 145 -4.63 1.21 5.00
CA ASN A 145 -5.76 0.82 5.83
C ASN A 145 -5.33 0.61 7.28
N LEU A 146 -5.94 1.38 8.18
CA LEU A 146 -5.50 1.49 9.58
C LEU A 146 -6.36 0.61 10.49
N ASP A 147 -5.86 -0.57 10.87
CA ASP A 147 -6.50 -1.42 11.88
C ASP A 147 -6.06 -1.10 13.31
N LYS A 148 -6.92 -1.43 14.29
CA LYS A 148 -6.74 -1.16 15.73
C LYS A 148 -6.49 0.32 16.06
N ALA A 149 -6.76 1.18 15.08
CA ALA A 149 -6.46 2.59 15.09
C ALA A 149 -7.55 3.45 15.73
N TRP A 150 -8.80 2.96 15.80
CA TRP A 150 -9.96 3.78 16.17
C TRP A 150 -9.84 4.44 17.55
N ALA A 151 -9.27 3.73 18.53
CA ALA A 151 -9.03 4.24 19.87
C ALA A 151 -8.04 5.42 19.89
N TYR A 152 -7.16 5.51 18.90
CA TYR A 152 -6.11 6.53 18.78
C TYR A 152 -6.36 7.48 17.59
N ARG A 153 -7.55 7.46 16.98
CA ARG A 153 -7.86 8.14 15.71
C ARG A 153 -7.50 9.63 15.67
N ASP A 154 -7.66 10.33 16.79
CA ASP A 154 -7.31 11.76 16.87
C ASP A 154 -5.80 11.98 16.86
N GLN A 155 -5.02 11.13 17.54
CA GLN A 155 -3.56 11.16 17.46
C GLN A 155 -3.09 10.81 16.05
N ILE A 156 -3.67 9.76 15.46
CA ILE A 156 -3.34 9.33 14.10
C ILE A 156 -3.64 10.44 13.09
N LEU A 157 -4.79 11.12 13.21
CA LEU A 157 -5.12 12.24 12.33
C LEU A 157 -4.05 13.34 12.39
N GLN A 158 -3.48 13.63 13.58
CA GLN A 158 -2.35 14.56 13.67
C GLN A 158 -1.11 14.03 12.96
N GLU A 159 -0.75 12.75 13.13
CA GLU A 159 0.40 12.16 12.44
C GLU A 159 0.21 12.14 10.91
N LEU A 160 -1.01 11.91 10.42
CA LEU A 160 -1.36 11.98 9.00
C LEU A 160 -1.25 13.41 8.45
N ILE A 161 -1.69 14.42 9.22
CA ILE A 161 -1.54 15.83 8.84
C ILE A 161 -0.05 16.20 8.76
N GLU A 162 0.75 15.80 9.74
CA GLU A 162 2.19 16.06 9.78
C GLU A 162 2.96 15.38 8.64
N THR A 163 2.51 14.22 8.21
CA THR A 163 3.15 13.44 7.13
C THR A 163 2.56 13.71 5.75
N GLY A 164 1.45 14.45 5.66
CA GLY A 164 0.78 14.75 4.39
C GLY A 164 -0.09 13.62 3.84
N THR A 165 -0.33 12.56 4.60
CA THR A 165 -0.96 11.31 4.14
C THR A 165 -2.45 11.17 4.48
N VAL A 166 -3.13 12.28 4.83
CA VAL A 166 -4.56 12.25 5.22
C VAL A 166 -5.44 11.67 4.10
N GLU A 167 -5.14 12.00 2.85
CA GLU A 167 -5.93 11.58 1.70
C GLU A 167 -5.66 10.14 1.27
N THR A 168 -4.56 9.52 1.71
CA THR A 168 -4.18 8.14 1.34
C THR A 168 -4.41 7.14 2.47
N ALA A 169 -4.74 7.60 3.68
CA ALA A 169 -5.04 6.75 4.82
C ALA A 169 -6.56 6.56 5.02
N VAL A 170 -6.95 5.29 5.12
CA VAL A 170 -8.32 4.82 5.35
C VAL A 170 -8.44 4.36 6.79
N PHE A 171 -9.17 5.13 7.60
CA PHE A 171 -9.57 4.68 8.93
C PHE A 171 -10.62 3.58 8.81
N LYS A 172 -10.57 2.54 9.66
CA LYS A 172 -11.66 1.57 9.77
C LYS A 172 -12.13 1.35 11.21
N SER A 173 -13.43 1.10 11.37
CA SER A 173 -14.01 0.65 12.64
C SER A 173 -15.46 0.17 12.48
N ASN A 174 -15.96 -0.53 13.49
CA ASN A 174 -17.39 -0.84 13.70
C ASN A 174 -18.09 0.16 14.64
N ALA A 175 -17.48 1.33 14.90
CA ALA A 175 -17.99 2.30 15.87
C ALA A 175 -19.37 2.86 15.50
N PRO A 176 -20.15 3.38 16.48
CA PRO A 176 -21.44 3.98 16.21
C PRO A 176 -21.38 5.05 15.11
N VAL A 177 -22.34 5.03 14.20
CA VAL A 177 -22.38 5.93 13.02
C VAL A 177 -22.21 7.41 13.40
N ALA A 178 -22.83 7.84 14.50
CA ALA A 178 -22.75 9.22 14.97
C ALA A 178 -21.31 9.62 15.37
N ASP A 179 -20.55 8.71 16.00
CA ASP A 179 -19.16 8.95 16.38
C ASP A 179 -18.26 9.06 15.14
N VAL A 180 -18.54 8.21 14.15
CA VAL A 180 -17.83 8.22 12.86
C VAL A 180 -18.08 9.53 12.12
N GLN A 181 -19.35 9.95 12.01
CA GLN A 181 -19.71 11.21 11.36
C GLN A 181 -19.08 12.41 12.06
N THR A 182 -19.07 12.41 13.40
CA THR A 182 -18.40 13.45 14.21
C THR A 182 -16.89 13.49 13.93
N PHE A 183 -16.24 12.33 13.82
CA PHE A 183 -14.82 12.26 13.49
C PHE A 183 -14.52 12.74 12.07
N ARG A 184 -15.25 12.25 11.06
CA ARG A 184 -15.08 12.65 9.65
C ARG A 184 -15.37 14.14 9.42
N ALA A 185 -16.21 14.77 10.24
CA ALA A 185 -16.46 16.20 10.17
C ALA A 185 -15.25 17.07 10.54
N LYS A 186 -14.21 16.51 11.19
CA LYS A 186 -12.99 17.25 11.54
C LYS A 186 -12.14 17.60 10.32
N ASP A 187 -12.14 16.75 9.29
CA ASP A 187 -11.41 16.97 8.05
C ASP A 187 -12.08 16.18 6.90
N PRO A 188 -12.57 16.86 5.82
CA PRO A 188 -13.29 16.21 4.72
C PRO A 188 -12.43 15.24 3.90
N ARG A 189 -11.10 15.30 4.06
CA ARG A 189 -10.15 14.42 3.37
C ARG A 189 -10.12 13.01 3.96
N ILE A 190 -10.58 12.83 5.20
CA ILE A 190 -10.59 11.54 5.90
C ILE A 190 -11.35 10.50 5.08
N LEU A 191 -10.63 9.47 4.64
CA LEU A 191 -11.21 8.26 4.08
C LEU A 191 -11.62 7.31 5.22
N TYR A 192 -12.76 6.64 5.05
CA TYR A 192 -13.29 5.76 6.07
C TYR A 192 -13.95 4.49 5.50
N SER A 193 -13.58 3.34 6.07
CA SER A 193 -14.22 2.03 5.88
C SER A 193 -15.04 1.67 7.11
N HIS A 194 -16.35 1.45 6.96
CA HIS A 194 -17.17 0.99 8.08
C HIS A 194 -17.24 -0.53 8.13
N ILE A 195 -16.82 -1.13 9.25
CA ILE A 195 -16.91 -2.57 9.48
C ILE A 195 -18.35 -2.91 9.87
N VAL A 196 -18.94 -3.84 9.13
CA VAL A 196 -20.30 -4.35 9.32
C VAL A 196 -20.25 -5.85 9.60
N GLU A 197 -20.78 -6.23 10.75
CA GLU A 197 -20.87 -7.59 11.28
C GLU A 197 -22.31 -7.85 11.77
N ASP A 198 -22.60 -9.08 12.21
CA ASP A 198 -23.93 -9.50 12.64
C ASP A 198 -24.56 -8.54 13.67
N GLY A 199 -23.75 -8.06 14.62
CA GLY A 199 -24.19 -7.21 15.72
C GLY A 199 -24.56 -5.79 15.31
N ASN A 200 -24.12 -5.33 14.13
CA ASN A 200 -24.34 -3.95 13.68
C ASN A 200 -24.88 -3.84 12.25
N ALA A 201 -25.39 -4.92 11.64
CA ALA A 201 -25.86 -4.95 10.24
C ALA A 201 -26.81 -3.79 9.84
N ALA A 202 -27.58 -3.25 10.78
CA ALA A 202 -28.42 -2.07 10.56
C ALA A 202 -27.64 -0.79 10.17
N SER A 203 -26.34 -0.72 10.47
CA SER A 203 -25.47 0.42 10.18
C SER A 203 -25.25 0.66 8.67
N LEU A 204 -25.46 -0.35 7.82
CA LEU A 204 -25.45 -0.21 6.35
C LEU A 204 -26.38 0.89 5.85
N ASN A 205 -27.49 1.14 6.57
CA ASN A 205 -28.46 2.17 6.24
C ASN A 205 -28.39 3.38 7.19
N GLY A 206 -27.45 3.39 8.15
CA GLY A 206 -27.38 4.37 9.23
C GLY A 206 -26.75 5.70 8.83
N PHE A 207 -25.92 5.72 7.77
CA PHE A 207 -25.14 6.91 7.38
C PHE A 207 -25.93 7.98 6.61
N GLY A 208 -27.15 7.67 6.15
CA GLY A 208 -27.99 8.61 5.42
C GLY A 208 -27.33 9.12 4.14
N THR A 209 -27.22 10.44 3.98
CA THR A 209 -26.65 11.09 2.78
C THR A 209 -25.12 11.21 2.80
N ASN A 210 -24.45 10.77 3.86
CA ASN A 210 -22.99 10.81 3.97
C ASN A 210 -22.40 9.41 4.27
N PRO A 211 -22.52 8.46 3.31
CA PRO A 211 -22.02 7.11 3.45
C PRO A 211 -20.49 7.07 3.66
N PRO A 212 -19.95 5.96 4.22
CA PRO A 212 -18.51 5.74 4.25
C PRO A 212 -17.97 5.53 2.83
N ASP A 213 -16.66 5.63 2.65
CA ASP A 213 -16.03 5.39 1.35
C ASP A 213 -16.07 3.89 0.99
N SER A 214 -16.09 3.01 2.01
CA SER A 214 -16.36 1.58 1.87
C SER A 214 -17.14 0.99 3.05
N TYR A 215 -17.81 -0.13 2.81
CA TYR A 215 -18.30 -1.03 3.86
C TYR A 215 -17.49 -2.32 3.84
N GLU A 216 -16.81 -2.61 4.94
CA GLU A 216 -16.12 -3.87 5.18
C GLU A 216 -17.10 -4.87 5.79
N ILE A 217 -17.58 -5.81 4.97
CA ILE A 217 -18.66 -6.72 5.36
C ILE A 217 -18.05 -8.04 5.83
N VAL A 218 -18.26 -8.35 7.10
CA VAL A 218 -17.89 -9.61 7.74
C VAL A 218 -19.15 -10.46 7.90
N PHE A 219 -19.08 -11.73 7.51
CA PHE A 219 -20.22 -12.66 7.62
C PHE A 219 -19.73 -14.10 7.79
N ASP A 220 -20.41 -14.88 8.61
CA ASP A 220 -20.13 -16.31 8.81
C ASP A 220 -21.15 -17.21 8.09
N ARG A 221 -22.33 -16.68 7.76
CA ARG A 221 -23.38 -17.37 7.02
C ARG A 221 -23.90 -16.54 5.86
N LEU A 222 -24.22 -17.21 4.76
CA LEU A 222 -24.84 -16.56 3.59
C LEU A 222 -26.27 -16.05 3.85
N THR A 223 -26.82 -16.35 5.02
CA THR A 223 -28.12 -15.86 5.50
C THR A 223 -28.02 -14.57 6.31
N ASP A 224 -26.81 -14.09 6.62
CA ASP A 224 -26.63 -12.90 7.44
C ASP A 224 -27.14 -11.66 6.69
N ALA A 225 -27.74 -10.72 7.43
CA ALA A 225 -28.48 -9.60 6.85
C ALA A 225 -27.59 -8.68 5.99
N GLN A 226 -26.35 -8.46 6.44
CA GLN A 226 -25.39 -7.56 5.82
C GLN A 226 -24.86 -8.05 4.46
N ILE A 227 -24.96 -9.36 4.17
CA ILE A 227 -24.47 -9.95 2.92
C ILE A 227 -25.60 -10.34 1.95
N GLN A 228 -26.86 -10.04 2.29
CA GLN A 228 -27.98 -10.30 1.40
C GLN A 228 -27.87 -9.48 0.10
N PRO A 229 -28.21 -10.05 -1.08
CA PRO A 229 -27.99 -9.39 -2.37
C PRO A 229 -28.55 -7.97 -2.45
N ALA A 230 -29.75 -7.73 -1.90
CA ALA A 230 -30.37 -6.41 -1.91
C ALA A 230 -29.62 -5.39 -1.03
N ALA A 231 -29.08 -5.83 0.12
CA ALA A 231 -28.30 -4.98 1.02
C ALA A 231 -26.96 -4.59 0.39
N VAL A 232 -26.23 -5.57 -0.15
CA VAL A 232 -24.95 -5.36 -0.82
C VAL A 232 -25.11 -4.47 -2.05
N ALA A 233 -26.11 -4.74 -2.90
CA ALA A 233 -26.38 -3.92 -4.07
C ALA A 233 -26.79 -2.48 -3.69
N ALA A 234 -27.44 -2.28 -2.54
CA ALA A 234 -27.75 -0.93 -2.04
C ALA A 234 -26.50 -0.18 -1.58
N ALA A 235 -25.64 -0.85 -0.81
CA ALA A 235 -24.37 -0.29 -0.35
C ALA A 235 -23.42 0.04 -1.53
N LYS A 236 -23.31 -0.84 -2.51
CA LYS A 236 -22.44 -0.67 -3.69
C LYS A 236 -22.72 0.60 -4.49
N ARG A 237 -23.98 1.05 -4.52
CA ARG A 237 -24.39 2.27 -5.23
C ARG A 237 -23.81 3.55 -4.65
N GLN A 238 -23.26 3.51 -3.44
CA GLN A 238 -22.81 4.69 -2.71
C GLN A 238 -21.40 4.55 -2.09
N SER A 239 -20.91 3.31 -1.97
CA SER A 239 -19.65 2.96 -1.31
C SER A 239 -19.04 1.74 -1.98
N ARG A 240 -17.74 1.54 -1.82
CA ARG A 240 -17.10 0.26 -2.18
C ARG A 240 -17.52 -0.86 -1.23
N ILE A 241 -17.66 -2.07 -1.76
CA ILE A 241 -17.81 -3.28 -0.93
C ILE A 241 -16.42 -3.85 -0.65
N PHE A 242 -16.05 -3.93 0.63
CA PHE A 242 -14.77 -4.48 1.08
C PHE A 242 -15.03 -5.85 1.71
N ILE A 243 -14.34 -6.89 1.25
CA ILE A 243 -14.44 -8.25 1.78
C ILE A 243 -13.05 -8.80 2.10
N ASN A 244 -12.91 -9.41 3.27
CA ASN A 244 -11.68 -10.09 3.68
C ASN A 244 -11.74 -11.57 3.29
N THR A 245 -10.65 -12.12 2.75
CA THR A 245 -10.61 -13.50 2.23
C THR A 245 -9.54 -14.37 2.91
N MET A 246 -9.02 -13.99 4.06
CA MET A 246 -7.90 -14.70 4.68
C MET A 246 -8.30 -16.02 5.37
N TRP A 247 -9.46 -16.08 6.05
CA TRP A 247 -9.91 -17.30 6.77
C TRP A 247 -11.44 -17.39 6.90
N TYR A 248 -11.94 -18.57 7.28
CA TYR A 248 -13.37 -18.93 7.21
C TYR A 248 -14.33 -18.00 7.95
N GLY A 249 -13.89 -17.39 9.05
CA GLY A 249 -14.71 -16.50 9.88
C GLY A 249 -14.99 -15.12 9.28
N LEU A 250 -14.45 -14.80 8.10
CA LEU A 250 -14.54 -13.45 7.55
C LEU A 250 -15.53 -13.29 6.40
N ALA A 251 -15.70 -14.33 5.58
CA ALA A 251 -16.51 -14.26 4.36
C ALA A 251 -17.22 -15.58 4.05
N GLY A 252 -17.91 -16.19 5.02
CA GLY A 252 -18.75 -17.36 4.79
C GLY A 252 -18.01 -18.53 4.14
N ARG A 253 -16.76 -18.77 4.56
CA ARG A 253 -15.80 -19.74 4.00
C ARG A 253 -15.16 -19.42 2.65
N TYR A 254 -15.43 -18.26 2.06
CA TYR A 254 -14.74 -17.83 0.84
C TYR A 254 -13.35 -17.30 1.17
N THR A 255 -12.32 -18.12 1.00
CA THR A 255 -10.93 -17.79 1.37
C THR A 255 -9.98 -17.79 0.19
N ASP A 256 -8.80 -17.22 0.40
CA ASP A 256 -7.67 -17.29 -0.51
C ASP A 256 -7.33 -18.74 -0.82
N GLU A 257 -7.13 -19.57 0.20
CA GLU A 257 -6.74 -20.96 0.02
C GLU A 257 -7.81 -21.79 -0.68
N ALA A 258 -9.09 -21.56 -0.40
CA ALA A 258 -10.17 -22.18 -1.16
C ALA A 258 -10.12 -21.79 -2.65
N SER A 259 -9.76 -20.54 -2.95
CA SER A 259 -9.65 -20.01 -4.32
C SER A 259 -8.51 -20.64 -5.13
N LEU A 260 -7.43 -21.02 -4.44
CA LEU A 260 -6.27 -21.66 -5.08
C LEU A 260 -6.57 -23.11 -5.49
N ILE A 261 -7.57 -23.75 -4.87
CA ILE A 261 -8.07 -25.08 -5.27
C ILE A 261 -9.15 -24.93 -6.35
N ASP A 262 -10.17 -24.10 -6.09
CA ASP A 262 -11.24 -23.80 -7.04
C ASP A 262 -11.77 -22.38 -6.75
N PRO A 263 -11.61 -21.43 -7.68
CA PRO A 263 -12.10 -20.06 -7.49
C PRO A 263 -13.60 -19.99 -7.14
N ALA A 264 -14.42 -20.96 -7.54
CA ALA A 264 -15.84 -21.03 -7.17
C ALA A 264 -16.08 -21.24 -5.66
N ARG A 265 -15.06 -21.73 -4.93
CA ARG A 265 -15.07 -21.88 -3.47
C ARG A 265 -14.54 -20.65 -2.72
N GLY A 266 -14.09 -19.60 -3.43
CA GLY A 266 -13.49 -18.42 -2.82
C GLY A 266 -13.72 -17.12 -3.59
N TRP A 267 -12.73 -16.60 -4.30
CA TRP A 267 -12.77 -15.26 -4.91
C TRP A 267 -13.88 -15.06 -5.94
N LYS A 268 -14.28 -16.10 -6.69
CA LYS A 268 -15.31 -15.97 -7.73
C LYS A 268 -16.66 -15.50 -7.15
N PRO A 269 -17.29 -16.17 -6.17
CA PRO A 269 -18.52 -15.67 -5.56
C PRO A 269 -18.32 -14.36 -4.80
N VAL A 270 -17.15 -14.11 -4.18
CA VAL A 270 -16.84 -12.83 -3.53
C VAL A 270 -16.98 -11.66 -4.50
N ILE A 271 -16.51 -11.83 -5.74
CA ILE A 271 -16.60 -10.80 -6.79
C ILE A 271 -17.97 -10.81 -7.47
N GLU A 272 -18.38 -11.96 -8.02
CA GLU A 272 -19.55 -12.02 -8.91
C GLU A 272 -20.88 -11.93 -8.18
N ARG A 273 -20.96 -12.47 -6.95
CA ARG A 273 -22.20 -12.52 -6.17
C ARG A 273 -22.23 -11.48 -5.06
N HIS A 274 -21.11 -11.27 -4.38
CA HIS A 274 -20.99 -10.35 -3.25
C HIS A 274 -20.40 -9.00 -3.63
N LEU A 275 -20.14 -8.80 -4.93
CA LEU A 275 -19.84 -7.52 -5.55
C LEU A 275 -18.66 -6.76 -4.93
N ALA A 276 -17.68 -7.50 -4.39
CA ALA A 276 -16.50 -6.93 -3.77
C ALA A 276 -15.72 -6.01 -4.72
N ASP A 277 -15.42 -4.81 -4.25
CA ASP A 277 -14.62 -3.77 -4.90
C ASP A 277 -13.25 -3.59 -4.22
N VAL A 278 -13.12 -4.10 -2.99
CA VAL A 278 -11.85 -4.22 -2.27
C VAL A 278 -11.79 -5.61 -1.69
N ILE A 279 -10.70 -6.32 -1.95
CA ILE A 279 -10.45 -7.65 -1.40
C ILE A 279 -9.17 -7.59 -0.59
N GLN A 280 -9.29 -7.83 0.71
CA GLN A 280 -8.15 -8.03 1.58
C GLN A 280 -7.74 -9.50 1.55
N THR A 281 -6.45 -9.73 1.35
CA THR A 281 -5.87 -11.04 1.06
C THR A 281 -4.50 -11.17 1.71
N ASP A 282 -4.13 -12.40 2.03
CA ASP A 282 -2.77 -12.78 2.35
C ASP A 282 -1.99 -13.21 1.07
N ASN A 283 -2.70 -13.53 -0.03
CA ASN A 283 -2.15 -14.05 -1.28
C ASN A 283 -2.22 -13.00 -2.43
N VAL A 284 -1.53 -11.87 -2.25
CA VAL A 284 -1.54 -10.71 -3.18
C VAL A 284 -1.27 -11.12 -4.64
N ASP A 285 -0.24 -11.93 -4.88
CA ASP A 285 0.17 -12.33 -6.23
C ASP A 285 -0.89 -13.14 -6.95
N ASP A 286 -1.41 -14.17 -6.28
CA ASP A 286 -2.38 -15.06 -6.88
C ASP A 286 -3.71 -14.36 -7.09
N LEU A 287 -4.14 -13.49 -6.17
CA LEU A 287 -5.33 -12.67 -6.40
C LEU A 287 -5.14 -11.74 -7.61
N LYS A 288 -3.97 -11.09 -7.74
CA LYS A 288 -3.67 -10.23 -8.91
C LYS A 288 -3.56 -11.02 -10.21
N ARG A 289 -3.11 -12.27 -10.18
CA ARG A 289 -3.09 -13.16 -11.35
C ARG A 289 -4.53 -13.55 -11.72
N TYR A 290 -5.33 -13.96 -10.74
CA TYR A 290 -6.73 -14.29 -10.93
C TYR A 290 -7.53 -13.14 -11.54
N LEU A 291 -7.36 -11.92 -11.02
CA LEU A 291 -8.00 -10.71 -11.57
C LEU A 291 -7.57 -10.38 -13.01
N ARG A 292 -6.41 -10.88 -13.46
CA ARG A 292 -5.94 -10.78 -14.86
C ARG A 292 -6.45 -11.92 -15.74
N GLY A 293 -7.31 -12.79 -15.23
CA GLY A 293 -7.84 -13.95 -15.95
C GLY A 293 -6.86 -15.12 -16.04
N ILE A 294 -5.81 -15.14 -15.22
CA ILE A 294 -4.85 -16.26 -15.15
C ILE A 294 -5.44 -17.33 -14.23
N ASP A 295 -5.43 -18.58 -14.69
CA ASP A 295 -5.83 -19.73 -13.89
C ASP A 295 -4.80 -19.98 -12.77
N VAL A 296 -5.21 -19.76 -11.52
CA VAL A 296 -4.38 -19.92 -10.32
C VAL A 296 -4.38 -21.35 -9.77
N THR A 297 -5.33 -22.18 -10.22
CA THR A 297 -5.44 -23.59 -9.80
C THR A 297 -4.39 -24.48 -10.48
N ARG A 298 -3.76 -23.95 -11.53
CA ARG A 298 -2.74 -24.62 -12.33
C ARG A 298 -1.40 -23.89 -12.26
N PRO A 299 -0.29 -24.56 -12.63
CA PRO A 299 0.97 -23.87 -12.88
C PRO A 299 0.80 -22.70 -13.86
N ALA A 300 1.64 -21.68 -13.73
CA ALA A 300 1.60 -20.51 -14.60
C ALA A 300 1.84 -20.87 -16.09
N ASP A 301 2.62 -21.91 -16.36
CA ASP A 301 2.86 -22.48 -17.69
C ASP A 301 2.49 -23.99 -17.70
N PRO A 302 1.20 -24.34 -17.86
CA PRO A 302 0.76 -25.74 -17.84
C PRO A 302 1.36 -26.60 -18.96
N ALA A 303 1.91 -25.99 -20.01
CA ALA A 303 2.57 -26.72 -21.09
C ALA A 303 3.97 -27.19 -20.71
N ASN A 304 4.60 -26.53 -19.73
CA ASN A 304 5.96 -26.84 -19.25
C ASN A 304 6.01 -27.14 -17.75
N ALA A 305 4.87 -27.26 -17.07
CA ALA A 305 4.82 -27.56 -15.65
C ALA A 305 3.70 -28.54 -15.29
N ILE A 306 3.92 -29.30 -14.23
CA ILE A 306 3.00 -30.29 -13.67
C ILE A 306 2.81 -29.95 -12.20
N ARG A 307 1.56 -29.82 -11.74
CA ARG A 307 1.23 -29.71 -10.32
C ARG A 307 0.39 -30.91 -9.91
N VAL A 308 0.69 -31.45 -8.74
CA VAL A 308 -0.03 -32.56 -8.12
C VAL A 308 -0.41 -32.13 -6.71
N GLN A 309 -1.72 -32.10 -6.43
CA GLN A 309 -2.20 -31.80 -5.08
C GLN A 309 -1.79 -32.92 -4.12
N GLY A 310 -1.54 -32.57 -2.86
CA GLY A 310 -1.06 -33.50 -1.85
C GLY A 310 -2.08 -34.63 -1.62
N GLU A 311 -3.36 -34.28 -1.57
CA GLU A 311 -4.50 -35.17 -1.37
C GLU A 311 -4.82 -36.06 -2.58
N ASP A 312 -4.20 -35.78 -3.74
CA ASP A 312 -4.34 -36.54 -5.00
C ASP A 312 -3.30 -37.67 -5.11
N TYR A 313 -2.92 -38.29 -3.99
CA TYR A 313 -2.10 -39.50 -3.98
C TYR A 313 -2.83 -40.69 -4.64
N SER A 314 -2.10 -41.73 -5.02
CA SER A 314 -2.63 -42.89 -5.74
C SER A 314 -3.80 -43.56 -5.01
N THR A 315 -4.83 -43.96 -5.76
CA THR A 315 -6.04 -44.64 -5.26
C THR A 315 -5.91 -46.17 -5.19
N ASP A 316 -4.70 -46.70 -5.40
CA ASP A 316 -4.41 -48.15 -5.40
C ASP A 316 -4.56 -48.82 -4.01
N GLY A 317 -4.91 -48.05 -2.98
CA GLY A 317 -5.19 -48.52 -1.62
C GLY A 317 -3.96 -48.65 -0.72
N LYS A 318 -4.21 -48.94 0.57
CA LYS A 318 -3.16 -49.07 1.60
C LYS A 318 -2.16 -50.19 1.27
N GLY A 319 -0.88 -49.88 1.38
CA GLY A 319 0.24 -50.77 1.04
C GLY A 319 0.67 -50.74 -0.42
N VAL A 320 -0.08 -50.08 -1.31
CA VAL A 320 0.23 -49.96 -2.75
C VAL A 320 0.29 -48.50 -3.20
N GLY A 321 -0.78 -47.74 -2.94
CA GLY A 321 -0.88 -46.31 -3.26
C GLY A 321 -0.42 -45.39 -2.13
N TYR A 322 -0.50 -45.86 -0.88
CA TYR A 322 -0.02 -45.14 0.29
C TYR A 322 0.29 -46.11 1.43
N ALA A 323 1.07 -45.69 2.42
CA ALA A 323 1.05 -46.27 3.75
C ALA A 323 0.91 -45.18 4.79
N ASP A 324 -0.07 -45.39 5.66
CA ASP A 324 -0.34 -44.58 6.82
C ASP A 324 -0.17 -45.43 8.08
N THR A 325 0.38 -44.85 9.15
CA THR A 325 0.57 -45.56 10.42
C THR A 325 -0.76 -45.85 11.11
N GLU A 326 -1.82 -45.15 10.71
CA GLU A 326 -3.19 -45.29 11.17
C GLU A 326 -4.07 -45.89 10.06
N ASP A 327 -5.21 -46.46 10.45
CA ASP A 327 -6.16 -47.08 9.51
C ASP A 327 -7.29 -46.14 9.09
N ALA A 328 -7.43 -44.98 9.75
CA ALA A 328 -8.52 -44.04 9.54
C ALA A 328 -7.99 -42.61 9.43
N ASN A 329 -8.47 -41.88 8.41
CA ASN A 329 -8.23 -40.45 8.23
C ASN A 329 -8.75 -39.65 9.44
N GLN A 330 -7.82 -39.11 10.23
CA GLN A 330 -8.01 -38.23 11.38
C GLN A 330 -8.09 -36.75 10.99
N GLY A 331 -7.83 -36.39 9.72
CA GLY A 331 -7.81 -35.01 9.24
C GLY A 331 -9.18 -34.32 9.22
N GLY A 332 -10.26 -35.07 9.45
CA GLY A 332 -11.59 -34.52 9.70
C GLY A 332 -12.29 -33.94 8.46
N THR A 333 -11.79 -34.24 7.26
CA THR A 333 -12.42 -33.80 6.00
C THR A 333 -13.38 -34.85 5.44
N VAL A 334 -14.24 -34.41 4.52
CA VAL A 334 -15.06 -35.30 3.67
C VAL A 334 -14.29 -35.79 2.45
N TYR A 335 -13.02 -35.44 2.30
CA TYR A 335 -12.20 -35.81 1.16
C TYR A 335 -11.51 -37.14 1.43
N ARG A 336 -11.75 -38.13 0.56
CA ARG A 336 -11.26 -39.52 0.69
C ARG A 336 -11.48 -40.13 2.09
N PRO A 337 -12.72 -40.08 2.64
CA PRO A 337 -12.99 -40.45 4.03
C PRO A 337 -12.90 -41.97 4.29
N ALA A 338 -12.81 -42.78 3.24
CA ALA A 338 -12.66 -44.22 3.32
C ALA A 338 -11.19 -44.68 3.37
N GLU A 339 -10.25 -43.74 3.22
CA GLU A 339 -8.83 -44.03 3.17
C GLU A 339 -8.15 -43.65 4.48
N GLY A 340 -6.93 -44.16 4.69
CA GLY A 340 -6.21 -44.00 5.96
C GLY A 340 -5.43 -42.70 6.06
N VAL A 341 -5.12 -42.05 4.93
CA VAL A 341 -4.30 -40.83 4.91
C VAL A 341 -5.05 -39.65 5.48
N ASP A 342 -4.39 -38.95 6.39
CA ASP A 342 -4.90 -37.74 7.03
C ASP A 342 -4.96 -36.57 6.03
N VAL A 343 -6.19 -36.24 5.58
CA VAL A 343 -6.46 -35.08 4.74
C VAL A 343 -7.21 -34.04 5.57
N CYS A 344 -6.62 -32.86 5.74
CA CYS A 344 -7.16 -31.75 6.52
C CYS A 344 -7.72 -30.63 5.64
N ASP A 345 -8.69 -29.90 6.19
CA ASP A 345 -9.15 -28.59 5.67
C ASP A 345 -8.53 -27.49 6.54
N GLN A 346 -7.57 -26.77 5.96
CA GLN A 346 -6.89 -25.63 6.59
C GLN A 346 -7.37 -24.35 5.91
N GLN A 347 -8.47 -23.78 6.44
CA GLN A 347 -9.07 -22.55 5.93
C GLN A 347 -9.38 -22.57 4.43
N GLY A 348 -9.72 -23.73 3.86
CA GLY A 348 -10.01 -23.90 2.44
C GLY A 348 -8.96 -24.70 1.67
N ALA A 349 -7.71 -24.71 2.14
CA ALA A 349 -6.67 -25.59 1.62
C ALA A 349 -7.01 -27.04 1.99
N LEU A 350 -7.05 -27.92 1.00
CA LEU A 350 -7.12 -29.36 1.22
C LEU A 350 -5.70 -29.87 1.19
N VAL A 351 -5.23 -30.44 2.29
CA VAL A 351 -3.81 -30.76 2.46
C VAL A 351 -3.64 -32.12 3.12
N VAL A 352 -2.55 -32.79 2.81
CA VAL A 352 -2.10 -33.92 3.63
C VAL A 352 -1.48 -33.35 4.89
N CYS A 353 -2.00 -33.78 6.04
CA CYS A 353 -1.60 -33.31 7.35
C CYS A 353 -1.20 -34.48 8.23
N TRP A 354 -0.68 -34.19 9.42
CA TRP A 354 -0.44 -35.20 10.47
C TRP A 354 0.51 -36.34 10.04
N ILE A 355 1.30 -36.11 9.00
CA ILE A 355 2.22 -37.08 8.40
C ILE A 355 3.26 -37.53 9.45
N ARG A 356 3.39 -38.84 9.64
CA ARG A 356 4.24 -39.45 10.67
C ARG A 356 5.41 -40.24 10.08
N GLY A 357 6.41 -40.46 10.94
CA GLY A 357 7.54 -41.35 10.68
C GLY A 357 7.11 -42.70 10.11
N GLY A 358 7.59 -43.04 8.91
CA GLY A 358 7.33 -44.31 8.23
C GLY A 358 6.19 -44.27 7.20
N GLU A 359 5.47 -43.17 7.11
CA GLU A 359 4.41 -42.98 6.12
C GLU A 359 4.97 -42.67 4.74
N TRP A 360 4.19 -43.02 3.71
CA TRP A 360 4.54 -42.70 2.33
C TRP A 360 3.33 -42.59 1.44
N LEU A 361 3.44 -41.75 0.42
CA LEU A 361 2.42 -41.51 -0.59
C LEU A 361 3.03 -41.75 -1.98
N LYS A 362 2.35 -42.57 -2.79
CA LYS A 362 2.67 -42.73 -4.21
C LYS A 362 1.85 -41.72 -5.00
N TYR A 363 2.48 -41.08 -5.97
CA TYR A 363 1.82 -40.21 -6.94
C TYR A 363 2.12 -40.69 -8.35
N ASP A 364 1.16 -40.49 -9.24
CA ASP A 364 1.28 -40.81 -10.66
C ASP A 364 1.15 -39.52 -11.47
N ILE A 365 2.15 -39.22 -12.31
CA ILE A 365 2.16 -38.02 -13.17
C ILE A 365 2.40 -38.39 -14.63
N GLU A 366 1.94 -37.50 -15.52
CA GLU A 366 2.19 -37.59 -16.95
C GLU A 366 3.14 -36.46 -17.37
N VAL A 367 4.36 -36.84 -17.76
CA VAL A 367 5.35 -35.92 -18.29
C VAL A 367 5.18 -35.81 -19.79
N THR A 368 4.65 -34.68 -20.24
CA THR A 368 4.37 -34.45 -21.67
C THR A 368 5.64 -34.15 -22.48
N ARG A 369 6.64 -33.52 -21.85
CA ARG A 369 7.90 -33.12 -22.50
C ARG A 369 9.09 -33.62 -21.68
N PRO A 370 10.02 -34.38 -22.27
CA PRO A 370 11.20 -34.81 -21.52
C PRO A 370 12.16 -33.65 -21.27
N GLY A 371 13.04 -33.82 -20.28
CA GLY A 371 14.16 -32.93 -19.98
C GLY A 371 14.35 -32.68 -18.49
N ALA A 372 15.13 -31.64 -18.18
CA ALA A 372 15.37 -31.20 -16.82
C ALA A 372 14.13 -30.49 -16.22
N TYR A 373 13.81 -30.82 -14.99
CA TYR A 373 12.75 -30.20 -14.19
C TYR A 373 13.29 -29.74 -12.84
N ARG A 374 12.88 -28.55 -12.40
CA ARG A 374 12.96 -28.12 -11.00
C ARG A 374 11.74 -28.68 -10.27
N VAL A 375 11.94 -29.24 -9.09
CA VAL A 375 10.85 -29.72 -8.23
C VAL A 375 10.73 -28.83 -7.01
N SER A 376 9.53 -28.34 -6.76
CA SER A 376 9.17 -27.59 -5.56
C SER A 376 7.95 -28.21 -4.88
N GLY A 377 7.69 -27.84 -3.63
CA GLY A 377 6.46 -28.20 -2.95
C GLY A 377 5.96 -27.07 -2.05
N ARG A 378 4.64 -26.96 -1.91
CA ARG A 378 3.99 -26.00 -1.03
C ARG A 378 3.68 -26.70 0.30
N PHE A 379 4.19 -26.13 1.39
CA PHE A 379 4.09 -26.69 2.73
C PHE A 379 3.68 -25.63 3.74
N SER A 380 3.20 -26.05 4.91
CA SER A 380 3.07 -25.18 6.09
C SER A 380 3.57 -25.83 7.37
N SER A 381 4.27 -25.07 8.23
CA SER A 381 4.75 -25.52 9.53
C SER A 381 5.24 -24.37 10.42
N PRO A 382 4.88 -24.33 11.72
CA PRO A 382 5.47 -23.39 12.67
C PRO A 382 6.82 -23.84 13.23
N TYR A 383 7.33 -25.03 12.86
CA TYR A 383 8.47 -25.67 13.53
C TYR A 383 9.80 -25.56 12.76
N ARG A 384 10.92 -25.55 13.49
CA ARG A 384 12.29 -25.53 12.96
C ARG A 384 13.18 -26.58 13.65
N PRO A 385 13.63 -27.64 12.95
CA PRO A 385 13.20 -28.03 11.60
C PRO A 385 11.73 -28.46 11.58
N ALA A 386 11.04 -28.28 10.45
CA ALA A 386 9.66 -28.75 10.30
C ALA A 386 9.62 -30.26 10.08
N GLY A 387 10.54 -30.79 9.29
CA GLY A 387 10.70 -32.22 9.04
C GLY A 387 11.52 -32.47 7.79
N LYS A 388 11.52 -33.72 7.30
CA LYS A 388 12.24 -34.13 6.09
C LYS A 388 11.38 -35.06 5.26
N ILE A 389 11.37 -34.87 3.95
CA ILE A 389 10.80 -35.86 3.03
C ILE A 389 11.89 -36.47 2.17
N THR A 390 11.71 -37.72 1.78
CA THR A 390 12.49 -38.34 0.71
C THR A 390 11.62 -38.46 -0.53
N LEU A 391 12.01 -37.77 -1.59
CA LEU A 391 11.41 -37.89 -2.91
C LEU A 391 12.11 -39.01 -3.68
N GLU A 392 11.37 -40.07 -4.00
CA GLU A 392 11.83 -41.19 -4.81
C GLU A 392 11.24 -41.08 -6.21
N LEU A 393 12.02 -40.51 -7.11
CA LEU A 393 11.76 -40.45 -8.54
C LEU A 393 12.47 -41.64 -9.25
N PRO A 394 12.04 -42.02 -10.46
CA PRO A 394 12.74 -43.03 -11.25
C PRO A 394 14.23 -42.68 -11.42
N GLY A 395 15.11 -43.50 -10.86
CA GLY A 395 16.56 -43.30 -10.95
C GLY A 395 17.14 -42.22 -10.03
N ARG A 396 16.33 -41.54 -9.20
CA ARG A 396 16.80 -40.54 -8.24
C ARG A 396 16.03 -40.62 -6.92
N SER A 397 16.73 -40.82 -5.81
CA SER A 397 16.17 -40.66 -4.47
C SER A 397 16.91 -39.54 -3.76
N GLN A 398 16.16 -38.59 -3.18
CA GLN A 398 16.73 -37.43 -2.49
C GLN A 398 15.92 -37.08 -1.25
N THR A 399 16.58 -37.01 -0.11
CA THR A 399 16.02 -36.47 1.13
C THR A 399 16.22 -34.96 1.18
N VAL A 400 15.16 -34.23 1.54
CA VAL A 400 15.10 -32.77 1.58
C VAL A 400 14.53 -32.31 2.91
N ASP A 401 15.10 -31.26 3.48
CA ASP A 401 14.58 -30.58 4.65
C ASP A 401 13.38 -29.69 4.28
N ILE A 402 12.32 -29.73 5.08
CA ILE A 402 11.20 -28.80 5.01
C ILE A 402 11.47 -27.67 5.99
N ALA A 403 11.45 -26.43 5.48
CA ALA A 403 11.63 -25.24 6.30
C ALA A 403 10.31 -24.81 6.96
N SER A 404 10.45 -24.14 8.10
CA SER A 404 9.34 -23.46 8.77
C SER A 404 8.73 -22.39 7.87
N THR A 405 7.42 -22.30 7.89
CA THR A 405 6.63 -21.20 7.33
C THR A 405 5.92 -20.38 8.39
N THR A 406 6.28 -20.57 9.67
CA THR A 406 5.82 -19.79 10.84
C THR A 406 4.40 -20.06 11.33
N SER A 407 3.56 -20.74 10.55
CA SER A 407 2.21 -21.18 10.93
C SER A 407 1.77 -22.40 10.14
N HIS A 408 0.78 -23.15 10.66
CA HIS A 408 0.07 -24.18 9.89
C HIS A 408 -0.88 -23.61 8.82
N ASP A 409 -1.26 -22.34 8.95
CA ASP A 409 -2.06 -21.62 7.96
C ASP A 409 -1.20 -20.83 6.96
N ALA A 410 0.13 -20.83 7.14
CA ALA A 410 1.06 -20.10 6.28
C ALA A 410 1.68 -21.02 5.24
N PHE A 411 1.00 -21.21 4.11
CA PHE A 411 1.49 -22.08 3.05
C PHE A 411 2.47 -21.35 2.12
N MET A 412 3.65 -21.95 1.92
CA MET A 412 4.71 -21.41 1.07
C MET A 412 5.38 -22.49 0.23
N ALA A 413 5.68 -22.16 -1.03
CA ALA A 413 6.46 -23.00 -1.92
C ALA A 413 7.94 -22.98 -1.54
N GLN A 414 8.58 -24.16 -1.58
CA GLN A 414 9.99 -24.37 -1.28
C GLN A 414 10.61 -25.22 -2.38
N GLU A 415 11.80 -24.86 -2.86
CA GLU A 415 12.54 -25.69 -3.80
C GLU A 415 13.01 -26.98 -3.11
N LEU A 416 12.74 -28.12 -3.73
CA LEU A 416 13.08 -29.44 -3.20
C LEU A 416 14.23 -30.08 -3.96
N ILE A 417 14.16 -30.04 -5.29
CA ILE A 417 15.19 -30.57 -6.19
C ILE A 417 15.46 -29.51 -7.27
N PRO A 418 16.68 -28.93 -7.33
CA PRO A 418 16.97 -27.86 -8.30
C PRO A 418 16.94 -28.34 -9.75
N SER A 419 17.26 -29.61 -10.00
CA SER A 419 17.20 -30.22 -11.32
C SER A 419 17.11 -31.75 -11.25
N VAL A 420 16.16 -32.33 -11.99
CA VAL A 420 16.03 -33.77 -12.24
C VAL A 420 15.61 -34.01 -13.69
N GLU A 421 16.27 -34.95 -14.37
CA GLU A 421 15.88 -35.38 -15.72
C GLU A 421 14.67 -36.31 -15.65
N LEU A 422 13.59 -35.96 -16.35
CA LEU A 422 12.38 -36.78 -16.44
C LEU A 422 12.15 -37.23 -17.89
N PRO A 423 11.88 -38.54 -18.13
CA PRO A 423 11.46 -39.02 -19.44
C PRO A 423 10.00 -38.62 -19.70
N ALA A 424 9.63 -38.56 -20.98
CA ALA A 424 8.22 -38.39 -21.35
C ALA A 424 7.42 -39.65 -21.04
N GLY A 425 6.15 -39.47 -20.70
CA GLY A 425 5.20 -40.55 -20.41
C GLY A 425 4.74 -40.57 -18.95
N LYS A 426 4.05 -41.66 -18.58
CA LYS A 426 3.56 -41.88 -17.22
C LYS A 426 4.70 -42.30 -16.31
N LEU A 427 4.81 -41.66 -15.15
CA LEU A 427 5.76 -42.04 -14.11
C LEU A 427 5.09 -42.05 -12.74
N SER A 428 5.59 -42.89 -11.85
CA SER A 428 5.21 -42.86 -10.44
C SER A 428 6.39 -42.38 -9.60
N TYR A 429 6.11 -41.57 -8.59
CA TYR A 429 7.10 -41.18 -7.58
C TYR A 429 6.52 -41.34 -6.18
N TYR A 430 7.41 -41.39 -5.19
CA TYR A 430 7.01 -41.52 -3.79
C TYR A 430 7.49 -40.32 -2.98
N VAL A 431 6.62 -39.85 -2.10
CA VAL A 431 6.98 -39.00 -0.97
C VAL A 431 7.05 -39.90 0.25
N ARG A 432 8.24 -40.03 0.84
CA ARG A 432 8.46 -40.85 2.03
C ARG A 432 8.90 -40.01 3.20
N VAL A 433 8.50 -40.45 4.38
CA VAL A 433 8.92 -39.87 5.65
C VAL A 433 9.71 -40.90 6.45
N ASP A 434 10.95 -40.55 6.82
CA ASP A 434 11.83 -41.44 7.60
C ASP A 434 11.19 -41.78 8.97
N PRO A 435 11.07 -43.06 9.35
CA PRO A 435 10.55 -43.51 10.64
C PRO A 435 11.15 -42.81 11.87
N ALA A 436 12.42 -42.42 11.79
CA ALA A 436 13.14 -41.80 12.91
C ALA A 436 13.12 -40.26 12.88
N ALA A 437 12.62 -39.64 11.80
CA ALA A 437 12.65 -38.19 11.64
C ALA A 437 11.51 -37.51 12.41
N TYR A 438 11.80 -36.34 12.99
CA TYR A 438 10.77 -35.41 13.44
C TYR A 438 10.04 -34.85 12.22
N GLN A 439 8.71 -34.79 12.29
CA GLN A 439 7.83 -34.39 11.19
C GLN A 439 6.66 -33.61 11.78
N ASN A 440 6.50 -32.37 11.34
CA ASN A 440 5.34 -31.56 11.68
C ASN A 440 5.16 -30.47 10.62
N PHE A 441 4.60 -30.85 9.48
CA PHE A 441 4.21 -29.95 8.41
C PHE A 441 2.96 -30.49 7.70
N ASN A 442 2.28 -29.61 6.97
CA ASN A 442 1.26 -30.00 6.01
C ASN A 442 1.85 -29.94 4.59
N LEU A 443 1.46 -30.88 3.72
CA LEU A 443 1.78 -30.89 2.29
C LEU A 443 0.53 -30.47 1.51
N ASP A 444 0.64 -29.37 0.77
CA ASP A 444 -0.42 -28.84 -0.07
C ASP A 444 -0.28 -29.32 -1.52
N TYR A 445 0.85 -29.06 -2.19
CA TYR A 445 1.11 -29.63 -3.51
C TYR A 445 2.59 -29.85 -3.79
N LEU A 446 2.88 -30.67 -4.79
CA LEU A 446 4.17 -30.74 -5.46
C LEU A 446 4.09 -30.17 -6.88
N GLN A 447 5.14 -29.48 -7.31
CA GLN A 447 5.22 -28.85 -8.62
C GLN A 447 6.53 -29.17 -9.31
N PHE A 448 6.43 -29.54 -10.59
CA PHE A 448 7.54 -29.84 -11.48
C PHE A 448 7.54 -28.80 -12.58
N ASP A 449 8.50 -27.88 -12.58
CA ASP A 449 8.66 -26.85 -13.59
C ASP A 449 9.81 -27.24 -14.53
N ARG A 450 9.54 -27.38 -15.83
CA ARG A 450 10.56 -27.73 -16.81
C ARG A 450 11.56 -26.59 -16.92
N ILE A 451 12.84 -26.91 -16.79
CA ILE A 451 13.93 -25.97 -16.99
C ILE A 451 14.11 -25.84 -18.50
N THR A 452 13.73 -24.70 -19.04
CA THR A 452 14.05 -24.32 -20.41
C THR A 452 15.39 -23.58 -20.42
N ASP A 453 16.16 -23.67 -21.51
CA ASP A 453 17.44 -22.95 -21.68
C ASP A 453 17.30 -21.39 -21.63
N GLU A 454 16.10 -20.88 -21.34
CA GLU A 454 15.75 -19.48 -21.19
C GLU A 454 15.04 -19.23 -19.84
N GLU A 455 15.68 -19.53 -18.71
CA GLU A 455 15.34 -18.82 -17.47
C GLU A 455 16.07 -17.47 -17.46
N THR A 456 15.56 -16.49 -18.21
CA THR A 456 15.90 -15.09 -17.90
C THR A 456 15.07 -14.66 -16.70
N ALA A 457 15.65 -14.77 -15.50
CA ALA A 457 15.15 -14.05 -14.33
C ALA A 457 15.41 -12.56 -14.52
N GLN A 458 14.41 -11.83 -15.04
CA GLN A 458 14.43 -10.38 -15.06
C GLN A 458 13.89 -9.87 -13.73
N GLN A 459 14.79 -9.61 -12.79
CA GLN A 459 14.47 -8.79 -11.63
C GLN A 459 14.76 -7.33 -12.00
N PRO A 460 13.74 -6.48 -12.24
CA PRO A 460 13.99 -5.06 -12.48
C PRO A 460 14.66 -4.48 -11.22
N ALA A 461 15.96 -4.23 -11.30
CA ALA A 461 16.62 -3.38 -10.33
C ALA A 461 16.21 -1.94 -10.66
N LEU A 462 15.51 -1.28 -9.73
CA LEU A 462 15.21 0.13 -9.86
C LEU A 462 16.53 0.91 -9.65
N VAL A 463 17.26 1.14 -10.73
CA VAL A 463 18.39 2.08 -10.73
C VAL A 463 17.82 3.48 -10.92
N GLY A 464 17.40 4.07 -9.81
CA GLY A 464 16.87 5.43 -9.75
C GLY A 464 17.86 6.40 -9.11
N GLY A 465 17.84 7.65 -9.54
CA GLY A 465 18.44 8.77 -8.83
C GLY A 465 17.34 9.76 -8.47
N VAL A 466 17.37 10.29 -7.24
CA VAL A 466 16.46 11.35 -6.81
C VAL A 466 17.14 12.69 -7.07
N VAL A 467 16.50 13.55 -7.87
CA VAL A 467 16.86 14.97 -7.96
C VAL A 467 16.01 15.70 -6.95
N ALA A 468 16.63 16.28 -5.91
CA ALA A 468 15.90 17.06 -4.92
C ALA A 468 15.30 18.32 -5.57
N GLY A 469 14.04 18.63 -5.23
CA GLY A 469 13.37 19.87 -5.61
C GLY A 469 14.22 21.08 -5.22
N THR A 470 14.85 21.72 -6.21
CA THR A 470 15.77 22.83 -6.02
C THR A 470 15.14 24.07 -6.63
N LEU A 471 14.93 25.12 -5.82
CA LEU A 471 14.62 26.48 -6.25
C LEU A 471 15.69 27.40 -5.68
N ALA A 472 16.48 28.03 -6.55
CA ALA A 472 17.46 29.03 -6.13
C ALA A 472 17.35 30.28 -6.99
N LEU A 473 17.25 31.43 -6.34
CA LEU A 473 17.25 32.76 -6.95
C LEU A 473 18.39 33.58 -6.34
N THR A 474 19.29 34.06 -7.18
CA THR A 474 20.34 35.01 -6.77
C THR A 474 20.20 36.28 -7.59
N LEU A 475 20.15 37.43 -6.93
CA LEU A 475 20.14 38.73 -7.60
C LEU A 475 21.57 39.27 -7.69
N GLY A 476 21.86 39.94 -8.81
CA GLY A 476 23.10 40.68 -9.01
C GLY A 476 23.17 41.95 -8.16
N THR A 477 24.09 42.84 -8.50
CA THR A 477 24.26 44.12 -7.79
C THR A 477 22.95 44.90 -7.74
N PRO A 478 22.56 45.47 -6.58
CA PRO A 478 21.34 46.28 -6.49
C PRO A 478 21.30 47.40 -7.53
N PRO A 479 20.18 47.57 -8.26
CA PRO A 479 20.07 48.59 -9.31
C PRO A 479 20.07 50.00 -8.70
N ALA A 480 20.76 50.95 -9.35
CA ALA A 480 20.82 52.35 -8.95
C ALA A 480 20.43 53.28 -10.10
N PHE A 481 19.49 54.20 -9.86
CA PHE A 481 18.98 55.15 -10.88
C PHE A 481 19.88 56.37 -11.10
N GLY A 482 20.94 56.52 -10.32
CA GLY A 482 21.80 57.71 -10.34
C GLY A 482 21.14 58.92 -9.65
N VAL A 483 21.55 60.12 -10.05
CA VAL A 483 21.09 61.38 -9.45
C VAL A 483 19.81 61.86 -10.12
N PHE A 484 18.75 62.04 -9.32
CA PHE A 484 17.52 62.66 -9.78
C PHE A 484 17.66 64.17 -9.88
N GLN A 485 17.27 64.74 -11.02
CA GLN A 485 17.30 66.18 -11.28
C GLN A 485 15.93 66.80 -10.99
N PRO A 486 15.84 67.81 -10.10
CA PRO A 486 14.61 68.55 -9.87
C PRO A 486 14.14 69.32 -11.12
N ALA A 487 12.83 69.53 -11.24
CA ALA A 487 12.20 70.34 -12.28
C ALA A 487 12.37 69.85 -13.73
N VAL A 488 12.67 68.56 -13.94
CA VAL A 488 12.81 67.96 -15.26
C VAL A 488 11.92 66.73 -15.37
N ASP A 489 11.05 66.69 -16.37
CA ASP A 489 10.26 65.48 -16.70
C ASP A 489 11.18 64.46 -17.40
N ARG A 490 11.47 63.34 -16.72
CA ARG A 490 12.43 62.36 -17.21
C ARG A 490 12.19 60.96 -16.66
N ASP A 491 12.42 59.97 -17.52
CA ASP A 491 12.56 58.56 -17.13
C ASP A 491 14.03 58.26 -16.75
N TYR A 492 14.21 57.74 -15.55
CA TYR A 492 15.47 57.20 -15.05
C TYR A 492 15.43 55.68 -15.13
N THR A 493 16.49 55.05 -15.61
CA THR A 493 16.57 53.60 -15.75
C THR A 493 17.72 53.03 -14.97
N ALA A 494 17.53 51.80 -14.50
CA ALA A 494 18.55 51.01 -13.83
C ALA A 494 18.36 49.54 -14.22
N SER A 495 19.37 48.70 -13.98
CA SER A 495 19.26 47.27 -14.27
C SER A 495 20.00 46.41 -13.25
N THR A 496 19.58 45.16 -13.14
CA THR A 496 20.32 44.08 -12.47
C THR A 496 20.07 42.78 -13.23
N THR A 497 20.63 41.66 -12.76
CA THR A 497 20.38 40.33 -13.33
C THR A 497 19.85 39.41 -12.23
N ALA A 498 18.86 38.58 -12.55
CA ALA A 498 18.41 37.50 -11.70
C ALA A 498 18.93 36.17 -12.26
N ARG A 499 19.65 35.41 -11.44
CA ARG A 499 20.11 34.06 -11.76
C ARG A 499 19.17 33.04 -11.13
N VAL A 500 18.61 32.17 -11.96
CA VAL A 500 17.55 31.22 -11.57
C VAL A 500 18.02 29.78 -11.80
N ILE A 501 17.82 28.95 -10.78
CA ILE A 501 17.96 27.49 -10.83
C ILE A 501 16.63 26.89 -10.36
N SER A 502 16.04 26.02 -11.17
CA SER A 502 14.86 25.24 -10.82
C SER A 502 14.97 23.82 -11.36
N SER A 503 14.77 22.81 -10.50
CA SER A 503 14.54 21.44 -10.97
C SER A 503 13.05 21.15 -11.25
N ALA A 504 12.16 22.09 -10.92
CA ALA A 504 10.71 21.96 -11.04
C ALA A 504 10.19 22.54 -12.37
N MET A 505 9.02 22.07 -12.82
CA MET A 505 8.30 22.66 -13.95
C MET A 505 7.50 23.90 -13.50
N ASP A 506 6.91 24.64 -14.44
CA ASP A 506 6.02 25.78 -14.18
C ASP A 506 6.55 26.81 -13.17
N THR A 507 7.86 27.02 -13.17
CA THR A 507 8.51 27.95 -12.23
C THR A 507 8.28 29.38 -12.70
N THR A 508 7.89 30.28 -11.80
CA THR A 508 7.66 31.70 -12.11
C THR A 508 8.51 32.60 -11.22
N LEU A 509 9.27 33.50 -11.83
CA LEU A 509 9.93 34.62 -11.17
C LEU A 509 8.94 35.78 -11.11
N SER A 510 8.63 36.24 -9.90
CA SER A 510 7.77 37.38 -9.66
C SER A 510 8.47 38.42 -8.79
N VAL A 511 7.98 39.66 -8.86
CA VAL A 511 8.46 40.77 -8.02
C VAL A 511 7.28 41.50 -7.41
N LYS A 512 7.43 41.90 -6.15
CA LYS A 512 6.52 42.83 -5.47
C LYS A 512 7.31 43.95 -4.83
N GLY A 513 6.66 45.09 -4.64
CA GLY A 513 7.26 46.27 -4.03
C GLY A 513 6.39 47.48 -4.28
N GLY A 514 6.98 48.67 -4.30
CA GLY A 514 6.22 49.89 -4.49
C GLY A 514 7.07 51.07 -4.93
N LYS A 515 6.77 52.24 -4.35
CA LYS A 515 7.37 53.53 -4.71
C LYS A 515 8.71 53.73 -4.03
N LEU A 516 9.61 54.47 -4.69
CA LEU A 516 10.78 55.04 -4.03
C LEU A 516 10.34 56.11 -3.05
N ALA A 517 10.97 56.14 -1.87
CA ALA A 517 10.67 57.13 -0.85
C ALA A 517 11.94 57.69 -0.21
N ASN A 518 11.89 58.97 0.18
CA ASN A 518 12.87 59.64 1.01
C ASN A 518 12.19 59.99 2.35
N GLY A 519 12.38 59.14 3.36
CA GLY A 519 11.60 59.17 4.59
C GLY A 519 10.11 58.94 4.31
N GLU A 520 9.24 59.80 4.84
CA GLU A 520 7.78 59.73 4.59
C GLU A 520 7.36 60.25 3.21
N HIS A 521 8.30 60.78 2.41
CA HIS A 521 8.00 61.35 1.09
C HIS A 521 8.21 60.33 -0.03
N ALA A 522 7.12 59.73 -0.50
CA ALA A 522 7.13 58.82 -1.64
C ALA A 522 6.98 59.56 -2.97
N LEU A 523 7.66 59.06 -4.02
CA LEU A 523 7.45 59.53 -5.40
C LEU A 523 6.03 59.19 -5.90
N ALA A 524 5.54 59.99 -6.83
CA ALA A 524 4.18 59.88 -7.36
C ALA A 524 3.96 58.59 -8.15
N GLU A 525 4.92 58.21 -8.99
CA GLU A 525 4.85 57.01 -9.83
C GLU A 525 5.54 55.81 -9.16
N PRO A 526 4.93 54.60 -9.18
CA PRO A 526 5.60 53.39 -8.77
C PRO A 526 6.76 53.04 -9.71
N ILE A 527 7.70 52.23 -9.23
CA ILE A 527 8.77 51.70 -10.08
C ILE A 527 8.15 50.83 -11.17
N GLY A 528 8.54 51.08 -12.42
CA GLY A 528 8.30 50.19 -13.54
C GLY A 528 9.36 49.09 -13.57
N VAL A 529 8.95 47.84 -13.78
CA VAL A 529 9.84 46.67 -13.90
C VAL A 529 9.62 45.93 -15.21
N ARG A 530 10.67 45.27 -15.68
CA ARG A 530 10.61 44.31 -16.79
C ARG A 530 11.64 43.21 -16.60
N ALA A 531 11.36 42.05 -17.19
CA ALA A 531 12.37 41.05 -17.49
C ALA A 531 12.68 41.05 -18.99
N ASP A 532 13.90 40.69 -19.32
CA ASP A 532 14.41 40.64 -20.69
C ASP A 532 14.12 41.97 -21.42
N ASN A 533 13.57 41.91 -22.64
CA ASN A 533 13.24 43.07 -23.46
C ASN A 533 11.74 43.42 -23.43
N ALA A 534 11.00 42.98 -22.41
CA ALA A 534 9.58 43.30 -22.27
C ALA A 534 9.33 44.81 -22.00
N ASP A 535 8.07 45.22 -22.10
CA ASP A 535 7.66 46.57 -21.69
C ASP A 535 7.68 46.73 -20.16
N TYR A 536 7.91 47.95 -19.71
CA TYR A 536 7.91 48.29 -18.28
C TYR A 536 6.50 48.23 -17.70
N THR A 537 6.28 47.33 -16.74
CA THR A 537 5.03 47.21 -15.98
C THR A 537 5.16 47.93 -14.64
N PRO A 538 4.23 48.84 -14.27
CA PRO A 538 4.27 49.52 -12.98
C PRO A 538 3.99 48.57 -11.81
N LEU A 539 4.80 48.65 -10.74
CA LEU A 539 4.64 47.85 -9.51
C LEU A 539 3.53 48.38 -8.60
N THR A 540 2.27 48.25 -9.03
CA THR A 540 1.09 48.51 -8.20
C THR A 540 0.56 47.25 -7.50
N ALA A 541 0.92 46.08 -8.01
CA ALA A 541 0.65 44.74 -7.49
C ALA A 541 1.86 43.83 -7.80
N PRO A 542 1.92 42.60 -7.26
CA PRO A 542 2.93 41.63 -7.67
C PRO A 542 2.89 41.38 -9.19
N VAL A 543 4.03 41.46 -9.84
CA VAL A 543 4.18 41.27 -11.30
C VAL A 543 4.95 39.97 -11.55
N ALA A 544 4.38 39.09 -12.37
CA ALA A 544 5.08 37.95 -12.92
C ALA A 544 6.03 38.44 -14.03
N LEU A 545 7.32 38.15 -13.89
CA LEU A 545 8.36 38.63 -14.79
C LEU A 545 8.68 37.61 -15.89
N LYS A 546 8.82 36.34 -15.51
CA LYS A 546 9.13 35.25 -16.43
C LYS A 546 8.67 33.92 -15.84
N THR A 547 8.20 33.02 -16.71
CA THR A 547 7.79 31.66 -16.36
C THR A 547 8.56 30.67 -17.23
N TRP A 548 9.04 29.59 -16.61
CA TRP A 548 9.69 28.46 -17.26
C TRP A 548 8.76 27.25 -17.18
N ASP A 549 8.43 26.67 -18.33
CA ASP A 549 7.65 25.44 -18.45
C ASP A 549 8.48 24.17 -18.16
N LYS A 550 9.81 24.32 -18.09
CA LYS A 550 10.77 23.21 -17.90
C LYS A 550 11.81 23.55 -16.83
N PRO A 551 12.47 22.53 -16.25
CA PRO A 551 13.61 22.73 -15.35
C PRO A 551 14.69 23.60 -16.01
N VAL A 552 15.29 24.46 -15.20
CA VAL A 552 16.30 25.43 -15.64
C VAL A 552 17.51 25.37 -14.73
N ILE A 553 18.68 25.14 -15.31
CA ILE A 553 19.89 24.87 -14.52
C ILE A 553 20.59 26.18 -14.11
N THR A 554 20.63 27.18 -14.99
CA THR A 554 21.22 28.50 -14.73
C THR A 554 20.75 29.54 -15.78
N ASP A 555 19.49 29.98 -15.72
CA ASP A 555 19.04 31.08 -16.60
C ASP A 555 19.37 32.43 -15.96
N GLU A 556 19.90 33.34 -16.77
CA GLU A 556 20.20 34.71 -16.38
C GLU A 556 19.15 35.61 -17.00
N VAL A 557 18.30 36.19 -16.16
CA VAL A 557 17.21 37.09 -16.56
C VAL A 557 17.66 38.52 -16.33
N PRO A 558 17.93 39.31 -17.39
CA PRO A 558 18.13 40.74 -17.26
C PRO A 558 16.86 41.39 -16.71
N LEU A 559 17.01 42.17 -15.66
CA LEU A 559 15.91 42.91 -15.03
C LEU A 559 16.11 44.40 -15.24
N GLY A 560 15.13 45.05 -15.85
CA GLY A 560 15.11 46.49 -16.03
C GLY A 560 14.20 47.17 -15.02
N PHE A 561 14.62 48.33 -14.52
CA PHE A 561 13.83 49.21 -13.67
C PHE A 561 13.71 50.59 -14.30
N ARG A 562 12.56 51.23 -14.12
CA ARG A 562 12.29 52.59 -14.59
C ARG A 562 11.57 53.39 -13.51
N GLN A 563 12.06 54.59 -13.21
CA GLN A 563 11.37 55.58 -12.40
C GLN A 563 11.13 56.83 -13.26
N ARG A 564 9.86 57.20 -13.45
CA ARG A 564 9.51 58.50 -14.02
C ARG A 564 9.47 59.53 -12.90
N ILE A 565 10.00 60.72 -13.15
CA ILE A 565 9.86 61.89 -12.29
C ILE A 565 9.30 63.03 -13.13
N GLY A 566 8.18 63.62 -12.70
CA GLY A 566 7.56 64.72 -13.42
C GLY A 566 8.26 66.07 -13.17
N ALA A 567 8.17 67.00 -14.13
CA ALA A 567 8.77 68.34 -13.98
C ALA A 567 8.22 69.14 -12.79
N ALA A 568 7.01 68.86 -12.32
CA ALA A 568 6.40 69.50 -11.15
C ALA A 568 6.54 68.69 -9.86
N GLU A 569 7.19 67.52 -9.90
CA GLU A 569 7.30 66.63 -8.76
C GLU A 569 8.35 67.14 -7.75
N PRO A 570 7.99 67.40 -6.49
CA PRO A 570 8.92 67.90 -5.50
C PRO A 570 9.90 66.81 -5.05
N LEU A 571 11.20 67.07 -5.19
CA LEU A 571 12.28 66.21 -4.71
C LEU A 571 12.91 66.76 -3.43
N ARG A 572 13.13 65.89 -2.44
CA ARG A 572 13.85 66.19 -1.20
C ARG A 572 15.32 65.80 -1.35
N THR A 573 16.21 66.59 -0.77
CA THR A 573 17.63 66.21 -0.64
C THR A 573 17.75 64.90 0.13
N GLY A 574 18.57 63.97 -0.36
CA GLY A 574 18.81 62.67 0.25
C GLY A 574 18.49 61.50 -0.67
N ALA A 575 18.61 60.28 -0.14
CA ALA A 575 18.40 59.06 -0.90
C ALA A 575 16.92 58.69 -0.98
N TYR A 576 16.49 58.29 -2.16
CA TYR A 576 15.19 57.67 -2.40
C TYR A 576 15.38 56.17 -2.56
N THR A 577 14.82 55.38 -1.66
CA THR A 577 15.00 53.93 -1.64
C THR A 577 13.67 53.19 -1.45
N THR A 578 13.65 51.92 -1.82
CA THR A 578 12.57 51.00 -1.52
C THR A 578 13.10 49.57 -1.56
N THR A 579 12.40 48.65 -0.92
CA THR A 579 12.74 47.22 -0.96
C THR A 579 11.81 46.51 -1.93
N LEU A 580 12.41 45.85 -2.92
CA LEU A 580 11.68 44.95 -3.82
C LEU A 580 11.90 43.51 -3.37
N THR A 581 10.83 42.73 -3.28
CA THR A 581 10.90 41.30 -2.96
C THR A 581 10.69 40.50 -4.24
N PHE A 582 11.71 39.73 -4.61
CA PHE A 582 11.63 38.79 -5.71
C PHE A 582 11.35 37.40 -5.17
N THR A 583 10.43 36.69 -5.81
CA THR A 583 10.02 35.35 -5.40
C THR A 583 10.10 34.42 -6.59
N LEU A 584 10.73 33.27 -6.40
CA LEU A 584 10.70 32.15 -7.33
C LEU A 584 9.73 31.10 -6.77
N THR A 585 8.70 30.74 -7.53
CA THR A 585 7.65 29.79 -7.09
C THR A 585 7.35 28.77 -8.18
N THR A 586 7.00 27.55 -7.82
CA THR A 586 6.48 26.51 -8.73
C THR A 586 5.16 25.97 -8.18
N THR A 587 4.28 25.52 -9.07
CA THR A 587 3.04 24.79 -8.75
C THR A 587 3.18 23.27 -8.89
N ALA A 588 4.33 22.78 -9.38
CA ALA A 588 4.64 21.36 -9.61
C ALA A 588 6.08 21.06 -9.11
N PRO A 589 6.30 21.01 -7.78
CA PRO A 589 7.62 20.94 -7.15
C PRO A 589 8.39 19.64 -7.38
#